data_AF-A0A259T365-F1
#
_entry.id   AF-A0A259T365-F1
#
_cell.length_a   1.000
_cell.length_b   1.000
_cell.length_c   1.000
_cell.angle_alpha   90.00
_cell.angle_beta   90.00
_cell.angle_gamma   90.00
#
_symmetry.space_group_name_H-M   'P 1'
#
loop_
_entity.id
_entity.type
_entity.pdbx_description
1 polymer ?
#
loop_
_entity_poly.entity_id
_entity_poly.type
_entity_poly.pdbx_seq_one_letter_code
_entity_poly.pdbx_strand_id
1 'polypeptide(L)'
;MSVFRDTLQLESFFKEVTLQNKNGEYLKITVGSKVAYKGGQKIQMDQAAKNQDGRVLVPIRFVSEALGYHVDYETLRKMVFVNSGSYIFDMKQITQEDLQAARKAAISVPIKFDFQPLDLSGVYHEYSFPVGRADVYILLDGRNETLVEIKDGKATAIGQFADDDRSKTSGDIPPNFIFDTDPLFESYRNSNVLFMENRDGGSAKAIYDDENGKRVELNTKVKIYSDIIQKLP
;
A
#
# COMPACT_ATOMS: atom_id res chain seq x y z
N MET A 1 -46.97 -44.03 16.03
CA MET A 1 -47.03 -42.73 16.74
C MET A 1 -45.62 -42.16 16.75
N SER A 2 -45.46 -40.92 16.29
CA SER A 2 -44.23 -40.36 15.71
C SER A 2 -43.01 -40.34 16.65
N VAL A 3 -41.85 -40.69 16.10
CA VAL A 3 -40.53 -40.57 16.73
C VAL A 3 -40.04 -39.13 16.51
N PHE A 4 -39.85 -38.37 17.58
CA PHE A 4 -39.10 -37.11 17.52
C PHE A 4 -37.60 -37.46 17.43
N ARG A 5 -37.01 -37.21 16.26
CA ARG A 5 -35.55 -37.13 16.07
C ARG A 5 -35.21 -35.66 15.82
N ASP A 6 -35.13 -34.88 16.88
CA ASP A 6 -34.55 -33.55 16.78
C ASP A 6 -33.03 -33.69 16.74
N THR A 7 -32.46 -33.44 15.57
CA THR A 7 -31.02 -33.31 15.37
C THR A 7 -30.68 -31.86 15.67
N LEU A 8 -30.21 -31.57 16.87
CA LEU A 8 -29.77 -30.23 17.25
C LEU A 8 -28.37 -29.98 16.65
N GLN A 9 -28.30 -29.43 15.44
CA GLN A 9 -27.06 -28.88 14.90
C GLN A 9 -26.83 -27.50 15.54
N LEU A 10 -25.98 -27.45 16.57
CA LEU A 10 -25.43 -26.20 17.10
C LEU A 10 -24.37 -25.68 16.12
N GLU A 11 -24.81 -25.03 15.05
CA GLU A 11 -23.97 -24.08 14.33
C GLU A 11 -23.70 -22.93 15.30
N SER A 12 -22.46 -22.81 15.78
CA SER A 12 -22.01 -21.69 16.60
C SER A 12 -22.01 -20.41 15.75
N PHE A 13 -23.18 -19.82 15.54
CA PHE A 13 -23.30 -18.51 14.91
C PHE A 13 -22.81 -17.46 15.90
N PHE A 14 -21.63 -16.88 15.65
CA PHE A 14 -21.23 -15.67 16.35
C PHE A 14 -22.32 -14.61 16.17
N LYS A 15 -23.09 -14.34 17.23
CA LYS A 15 -24.09 -13.27 17.23
C LYS A 15 -23.42 -11.92 17.48
N GLU A 16 -22.33 -11.91 18.24
CA GLU A 16 -21.60 -10.73 18.65
C GLU A 16 -20.09 -10.98 18.56
N VAL A 17 -19.35 -9.94 18.18
CA VAL A 17 -17.88 -9.90 18.17
C VAL A 17 -17.42 -8.70 18.97
N THR A 18 -16.38 -8.88 19.79
CA THR A 18 -15.69 -7.79 20.50
C THR A 18 -14.31 -7.58 19.90
N LEU A 19 -14.00 -6.34 19.52
CA LEU A 19 -12.69 -5.91 19.02
C LEU A 19 -12.09 -4.94 20.03
N GLN A 20 -10.81 -5.05 20.34
CA GLN A 20 -10.14 -4.19 21.32
C GLN A 20 -8.80 -3.68 20.76
N ASN A 21 -8.50 -2.40 20.95
CA ASN A 21 -7.19 -1.84 20.63
C ASN A 21 -6.21 -1.99 21.82
N LYS A 22 -4.93 -1.64 21.61
CA LYS A 22 -3.90 -1.74 22.67
C LYS A 22 -4.17 -0.85 23.90
N ASN A 23 -5.00 0.18 23.76
CA ASN A 23 -5.37 1.10 24.84
C ASN A 23 -6.54 0.57 25.67
N GLY A 24 -7.08 -0.61 25.33
CA GLY A 24 -8.21 -1.23 26.01
C GLY A 24 -9.58 -0.73 25.55
N GLU A 25 -9.65 0.22 24.61
CA GLU A 25 -10.92 0.62 24.00
C GLU A 25 -11.48 -0.53 23.18
N TYR A 26 -12.78 -0.79 23.30
CA TYR A 26 -13.42 -1.91 22.63
C TYR A 26 -14.70 -1.53 21.89
N LEU A 27 -14.98 -2.30 20.84
CA LEU A 27 -16.18 -2.27 20.04
C LEU A 27 -16.92 -3.59 20.18
N LYS A 28 -18.23 -3.54 20.41
CA LYS A 28 -19.14 -4.68 20.31
C LYS A 28 -19.97 -4.55 19.03
N ILE A 29 -19.91 -5.57 18.19
CA ILE A 29 -20.57 -5.60 16.89
C ILE A 29 -21.48 -6.82 16.84
N THR A 30 -22.77 -6.59 16.58
CA THR A 30 -23.75 -7.66 16.38
C THR A 30 -23.85 -7.99 14.89
N VAL A 31 -23.73 -9.27 14.53
CA VAL A 31 -23.83 -9.73 13.13
C VAL A 31 -25.22 -9.42 12.57
N GLY A 32 -25.28 -8.91 11.34
CA GLY A 32 -26.52 -8.47 10.68
C GLY A 32 -27.05 -7.10 11.13
N SER A 33 -26.48 -6.51 12.19
CA SER A 33 -26.80 -5.16 12.63
C SER A 33 -25.85 -4.13 11.99
N LYS A 34 -26.39 -2.97 11.62
CA LYS A 34 -25.58 -1.78 11.32
C LYS A 34 -25.27 -0.93 12.56
N VAL A 35 -25.75 -1.34 13.73
CA VAL A 35 -25.48 -0.66 15.01
C VAL A 35 -24.43 -1.46 15.77
N ALA A 36 -23.38 -0.78 16.20
CA ALA A 36 -22.35 -1.28 17.09
C ALA A 36 -22.27 -0.42 18.36
N TYR A 37 -21.47 -0.86 19.33
CA TYR A 37 -21.29 -0.16 20.60
C TYR A 37 -19.81 0.06 20.91
N LYS A 38 -19.42 1.32 21.15
CA LYS A 38 -18.10 1.69 21.70
C LYS A 38 -18.26 2.08 23.16
N GLY A 39 -17.68 1.31 24.09
CA GLY A 39 -17.81 1.60 25.53
C GLY A 39 -19.26 1.76 26.01
N GLY A 40 -20.20 1.04 25.40
CA GLY A 40 -21.65 1.13 25.69
C GLY A 40 -22.42 2.20 24.89
N GLN A 41 -21.75 3.10 24.18
CA GLN A 41 -22.39 4.10 23.32
C GLN A 41 -22.67 3.54 21.92
N LYS A 42 -23.88 3.77 21.40
CA LYS A 42 -24.27 3.35 20.06
C LYS A 42 -23.53 4.15 18.98
N ILE A 43 -23.02 3.45 17.98
CA ILE A 43 -22.41 4.04 16.78
C ILE A 43 -22.91 3.30 15.53
N GLN A 44 -23.05 4.04 14.44
CA GLN A 44 -23.62 3.55 13.19
C GLN A 44 -22.52 3.08 12.23
N MET A 45 -22.76 1.94 11.59
CA MET A 45 -21.93 1.37 10.52
C MET A 45 -22.62 1.60 9.17
N ASP A 46 -21.83 1.87 8.14
CA ASP A 46 -22.35 2.00 6.77
C ASP A 46 -22.86 0.65 6.24
N GLN A 47 -22.18 -0.43 6.62
CA GLN A 47 -22.49 -1.80 6.25
C GLN A 47 -22.48 -2.70 7.49
N ALA A 48 -23.46 -3.61 7.57
CA ALA A 48 -23.55 -4.57 8.67
C ALA A 48 -22.43 -5.61 8.60
N ALA A 49 -21.98 -6.08 9.77
CA ALA A 49 -21.09 -7.23 9.83
C ALA A 49 -21.80 -8.49 9.33
N LYS A 50 -21.08 -9.36 8.63
CA LYS A 50 -21.62 -10.59 8.04
C LYS A 50 -20.80 -11.78 8.49
N ASN A 51 -21.47 -12.90 8.75
CA ASN A 51 -20.81 -14.18 8.89
C ASN A 51 -20.62 -14.79 7.50
N GLN A 52 -19.38 -15.09 7.13
CA GLN A 52 -19.01 -15.78 5.91
C GLN A 52 -18.11 -16.94 6.30
N ASP A 53 -18.61 -18.16 6.09
CA ASP A 53 -17.88 -19.43 6.34
C ASP A 53 -17.28 -19.52 7.76
N GLY A 54 -18.05 -19.11 8.77
CA GLY A 54 -17.63 -19.12 10.18
C GLY A 54 -16.74 -17.95 10.59
N ARG A 55 -16.45 -17.01 9.68
CA ARG A 55 -15.70 -15.78 9.95
C ARG A 55 -16.63 -14.60 9.93
N VAL A 56 -16.55 -13.76 10.96
CA VAL A 56 -17.29 -12.49 10.96
C VAL A 56 -16.46 -11.43 10.24
N LEU A 57 -16.95 -11.01 9.08
CA LEU A 57 -16.40 -9.91 8.30
C LEU A 57 -16.98 -8.59 8.80
N VAL A 58 -16.08 -7.69 9.19
CA VAL A 58 -16.41 -6.35 9.69
C VAL A 58 -15.83 -5.29 8.74
N PRO A 59 -16.51 -4.17 8.49
CA PRO A 59 -15.95 -3.09 7.67
C PRO A 59 -14.68 -2.52 8.33
N ILE A 60 -13.54 -2.66 7.65
CA ILE A 60 -12.23 -2.27 8.18
C ILE A 60 -12.19 -0.78 8.58
N ARG A 61 -12.70 0.11 7.72
CA ARG A 61 -12.72 1.56 7.96
C ARG A 61 -13.45 1.90 9.26
N PHE A 62 -14.66 1.37 9.43
CA PHE A 62 -15.46 1.60 10.62
C PHE A 62 -14.72 1.17 11.90
N VAL A 63 -14.15 -0.04 11.90
CA VAL A 63 -13.44 -0.57 13.07
C VAL A 63 -12.22 0.30 13.40
N SER A 64 -11.41 0.62 12.39
CA SER A 64 -10.20 1.41 12.54
C SER A 64 -10.51 2.81 13.08
N GLU A 65 -11.43 3.54 12.45
CA GLU A 65 -11.79 4.91 12.83
C GLU A 65 -12.45 4.97 14.20
N ALA A 66 -13.36 4.04 14.51
CA ALA A 66 -13.99 3.99 15.83
C ALA A 66 -12.97 3.68 16.95
N LEU A 67 -11.84 3.04 16.63
CA LEU A 67 -10.73 2.77 17.56
C LEU A 67 -9.60 3.81 17.50
N GLY A 68 -9.83 4.97 16.88
CA GLY A 68 -8.90 6.12 16.91
C GLY A 68 -7.81 6.10 15.83
N TYR A 69 -7.94 5.23 14.82
CA TYR A 69 -7.04 5.21 13.67
C TYR A 69 -7.60 6.04 12.52
N HIS A 70 -6.72 6.55 11.68
CA HIS A 70 -7.06 7.14 10.39
C HIS A 70 -6.92 6.09 9.30
N VAL A 71 -7.86 6.05 8.36
CA VAL A 71 -7.84 5.15 7.21
C VAL A 71 -7.82 5.96 5.93
N ASP A 72 -6.84 5.68 5.09
CA ASP A 72 -6.66 6.30 3.79
C ASP A 72 -6.64 5.21 2.70
N TYR A 73 -7.33 5.46 1.59
CA TYR A 73 -7.31 4.57 0.43
C TYR A 73 -6.56 5.27 -0.70
N GLU A 74 -5.43 4.71 -1.05
CA GLU A 74 -4.55 5.22 -2.10
C GLU A 74 -4.82 4.47 -3.40
N THR A 75 -5.16 5.21 -4.44
CA THR A 75 -5.81 4.66 -5.64
C THR A 75 -4.86 4.18 -6.73
N LEU A 76 -3.62 4.68 -6.78
CA LEU A 76 -2.60 4.25 -7.75
C LEU A 76 -2.20 2.80 -7.49
N ARG A 77 -1.81 2.47 -6.25
CA ARG A 77 -1.46 1.11 -5.82
C ARG A 77 -2.63 0.31 -5.28
N LYS A 78 -3.80 0.95 -5.14
CA LYS A 78 -5.03 0.36 -4.59
C LYS A 78 -4.83 -0.19 -3.17
N MET A 79 -4.16 0.60 -2.34
CA MET A 79 -3.76 0.22 -0.98
C MET A 79 -4.58 0.93 0.08
N VAL A 80 -4.86 0.21 1.17
CA VAL A 80 -5.46 0.78 2.39
C VAL A 80 -4.36 1.03 3.40
N PHE A 81 -4.19 2.29 3.79
CA PHE A 81 -3.28 2.72 4.85
C PHE A 81 -4.07 2.93 6.13
N VAL A 82 -3.60 2.35 7.24
CA VAL A 82 -4.19 2.51 8.57
C VAL A 82 -3.12 3.04 9.51
N ASN A 83 -3.28 4.27 9.97
CA ASN A 83 -2.32 4.96 10.82
C ASN A 83 -2.98 5.38 12.13
N SER A 84 -2.22 5.53 13.22
CA SER A 84 -2.78 6.19 14.42
C SER A 84 -3.14 7.63 14.06
N GLY A 85 -4.21 8.18 14.65
CA GLY A 85 -4.60 9.58 14.38
C GLY A 85 -3.51 10.62 14.68
N SER A 86 -2.53 10.26 15.51
CA SER A 86 -1.35 11.06 15.86
C SER A 86 -0.08 10.70 15.06
N TYR A 87 -0.18 9.81 14.06
CA TYR A 87 0.98 9.40 13.29
C TYR A 87 1.53 10.56 12.47
N ILE A 88 2.81 10.85 12.68
CA ILE A 88 3.59 11.78 11.86
C ILE A 88 4.74 10.96 11.27
N PHE A 89 4.89 10.99 9.96
CA PHE A 89 5.98 10.31 9.30
C PHE A 89 7.32 10.97 9.69
N ASP A 90 8.24 10.19 10.24
CA ASP A 90 9.58 10.69 10.58
C ASP A 90 10.47 10.63 9.33
N MET A 91 10.79 11.80 8.79
CA MET A 91 11.67 11.94 7.62
C MET A 91 13.04 11.31 7.80
N LYS A 92 13.52 11.14 9.04
CA LYS A 92 14.78 10.43 9.30
C LYS A 92 14.74 8.98 8.81
N GLN A 93 13.55 8.39 8.70
CA GLN A 93 13.40 7.03 8.19
C GLN A 93 13.75 6.91 6.71
N ILE A 94 13.65 7.97 5.90
CA ILE A 94 14.01 7.93 4.48
C ILE A 94 15.40 8.49 4.18
N THR A 95 15.99 9.24 5.11
CA THR A 95 17.34 9.82 4.97
C THR A 95 18.42 9.01 5.69
N GLN A 96 18.07 7.83 6.21
CA GLN A 96 19.00 6.95 6.92
C GLN A 96 19.99 6.25 5.97
N GLU A 97 21.16 5.87 6.51
CA GLU A 97 22.21 5.19 5.74
C GLU A 97 21.79 3.80 5.24
N ASP A 98 20.94 3.09 5.99
CA ASP A 98 20.36 1.83 5.53
C ASP A 98 19.30 2.09 4.45
N LEU A 99 19.74 2.04 3.20
CA LEU A 99 18.91 2.26 2.02
C LEU A 99 17.76 1.26 1.88
N GLN A 100 17.89 0.03 2.39
CA GLN A 100 16.79 -0.92 2.34
C GLN A 100 15.65 -0.42 3.22
N ALA A 101 15.94 -0.12 4.47
CA ALA A 101 14.92 0.34 5.39
C ALA A 101 14.41 1.76 5.00
N ALA A 102 15.25 2.60 4.38
CA ALA A 102 14.82 3.89 3.82
C ALA A 102 13.79 3.74 2.70
N ARG A 103 14.07 2.87 1.72
CA ARG A 103 13.16 2.62 0.60
C ARG A 103 11.90 1.87 1.04
N LYS A 104 11.98 1.00 2.05
CA LYS A 104 10.80 0.40 2.69
C LYS A 104 9.92 1.46 3.34
N ALA A 105 10.51 2.43 4.05
CA ALA A 105 9.76 3.54 4.63
C ALA A 105 9.11 4.39 3.52
N ALA A 106 9.84 4.67 2.44
CA ALA A 106 9.37 5.45 1.30
C ALA A 106 8.08 4.87 0.66
N ILE A 107 8.06 3.56 0.39
CA ILE A 107 6.88 2.90 -0.19
C ILE A 107 5.76 2.65 0.83
N SER A 108 6.00 2.92 2.12
CA SER A 108 5.00 2.79 3.19
C SER A 108 4.21 4.08 3.41
N VAL A 109 4.48 5.14 2.63
CA VAL A 109 3.74 6.40 2.65
C VAL A 109 2.64 6.35 1.57
N PRO A 110 1.39 6.78 1.86
CA PRO A 110 0.36 6.92 0.84
C PRO A 110 0.74 8.01 -0.16
N ILE A 111 0.64 7.72 -1.46
CA ILE A 111 0.90 8.66 -2.54
C ILE A 111 -0.31 9.58 -2.71
N LYS A 112 -0.06 10.88 -2.79
CA LYS A 112 -1.05 11.92 -3.08
C LYS A 112 -0.79 12.53 -4.45
N PHE A 113 -1.83 13.01 -5.10
CA PHE A 113 -1.77 13.68 -6.40
C PHE A 113 -2.98 14.59 -6.57
N ASP A 114 -2.85 15.61 -7.42
CA ASP A 114 -3.87 16.61 -7.72
C ASP A 114 -4.16 16.74 -9.23
N PHE A 115 -3.67 15.78 -10.03
CA PHE A 115 -3.95 15.64 -11.45
C PHE A 115 -4.82 14.41 -11.76
N GLN A 116 -5.37 14.33 -12.96
CA GLN A 116 -6.13 13.16 -13.40
C GLN A 116 -5.17 12.03 -13.80
N PRO A 117 -5.13 10.88 -13.10
CA PRO A 117 -4.24 9.77 -13.47
C PRO A 117 -4.67 9.15 -14.81
N LEU A 118 -3.74 8.47 -15.48
CA LEU A 118 -4.02 7.78 -16.73
C LEU A 118 -4.95 6.56 -16.50
N ASP A 119 -5.88 6.29 -17.42
CA ASP A 119 -7.05 5.40 -17.23
C ASP A 119 -6.76 3.87 -17.17
N LEU A 120 -5.51 3.45 -17.06
CA LEU A 120 -5.09 2.05 -17.18
C LEU A 120 -3.94 1.69 -16.25
N SER A 121 -4.23 1.18 -15.04
CA SER A 121 -3.21 0.56 -14.17
C SER A 121 -3.09 -0.94 -14.46
N GLY A 122 -1.88 -1.49 -14.56
CA GLY A 122 -1.64 -2.94 -14.60
C GLY A 122 -1.87 -3.66 -13.25
N VAL A 123 -1.29 -4.86 -13.11
CA VAL A 123 -1.52 -5.78 -11.97
C VAL A 123 -0.29 -6.03 -11.10
N TYR A 124 0.83 -5.35 -11.36
CA TYR A 124 2.07 -5.51 -10.59
C TYR A 124 2.72 -4.16 -10.34
N HIS A 125 3.50 -4.08 -9.26
CA HIS A 125 4.26 -2.89 -8.92
C HIS A 125 5.75 -3.13 -9.16
N GLU A 126 6.38 -2.16 -9.79
CA GLU A 126 7.82 -2.01 -9.84
C GLU A 126 8.21 -0.64 -9.30
N TYR A 127 9.28 -0.61 -8.51
CA TYR A 127 9.85 0.62 -7.97
C TYR A 127 11.26 0.81 -8.51
N SER A 128 11.48 1.97 -9.11
CA SER A 128 12.79 2.43 -9.55
C SER A 128 13.28 3.56 -8.66
N PHE A 129 14.30 3.28 -7.85
CA PHE A 129 14.95 4.29 -7.01
C PHE A 129 16.28 4.70 -7.63
N PRO A 130 16.64 5.99 -7.63
CA PRO A 130 18.02 6.38 -7.90
C PRO A 130 18.99 5.71 -6.93
N VAL A 131 20.21 5.47 -7.38
CA VAL A 131 21.29 4.95 -6.52
C VAL A 131 21.49 5.89 -5.33
N GLY A 132 21.55 5.33 -4.12
CA GLY A 132 21.78 6.11 -2.89
C GLY A 132 20.58 6.91 -2.38
N ARG A 133 19.40 6.83 -3.02
CA ARG A 133 18.23 7.63 -2.63
C ARG A 133 16.99 6.80 -2.32
N ALA A 134 16.11 7.40 -1.52
CA ALA A 134 14.82 6.85 -1.11
C ALA A 134 13.70 7.91 -1.09
N ASP A 135 14.04 9.18 -1.26
CA ASP A 135 13.14 10.34 -1.24
C ASP A 135 12.54 10.68 -2.63
N VAL A 136 12.90 9.92 -3.66
CA VAL A 136 12.26 9.95 -4.98
C VAL A 136 12.27 8.54 -5.57
N TYR A 137 11.20 8.17 -6.26
CA TYR A 137 11.12 6.91 -7.01
C TYR A 137 10.16 7.04 -8.20
N ILE A 138 10.30 6.12 -9.16
CA ILE A 138 9.30 5.90 -10.20
C ILE A 138 8.56 4.62 -9.85
N LEU A 139 7.25 4.70 -9.75
CA LEU A 139 6.35 3.55 -9.62
C LEU A 139 5.83 3.18 -11.01
N LEU A 140 6.16 1.98 -11.48
CA LEU A 140 5.49 1.36 -12.59
C LEU A 140 4.35 0.48 -12.05
N ASP A 141 3.12 0.76 -12.45
CA ASP A 141 1.94 -0.01 -12.08
C ASP A 141 1.58 -1.10 -13.12
N GLY A 142 2.51 -1.39 -14.03
CA GLY A 142 2.38 -2.33 -15.14
C GLY A 142 1.97 -1.70 -16.47
N ARG A 143 1.54 -0.43 -16.50
CA ARG A 143 1.36 0.34 -17.74
C ARG A 143 1.79 1.79 -17.63
N ASN A 144 1.64 2.42 -16.47
CA ASN A 144 2.05 3.80 -16.26
C ASN A 144 3.24 3.85 -15.32
N GLU A 145 4.21 4.69 -15.67
CA GLU A 145 5.27 5.13 -14.80
C GLU A 145 4.82 6.42 -14.10
N THR A 146 4.90 6.44 -12.77
CA THR A 146 4.55 7.59 -11.92
C THR A 146 5.80 8.08 -11.22
N LEU A 147 6.23 9.31 -11.47
CA LEU A 147 7.31 9.93 -10.71
C LEU A 147 6.75 10.40 -9.36
N VAL A 148 7.33 9.89 -8.26
CA VAL A 148 6.91 10.20 -6.89
C VAL A 148 8.06 10.85 -6.13
N GLU A 149 7.81 12.01 -5.55
CA GLU A 149 8.73 12.69 -4.63
C GLU A 149 8.21 12.56 -3.19
N ILE A 150 9.12 12.35 -2.23
CA ILE A 150 8.81 12.40 -0.81
C ILE A 150 9.48 13.61 -0.17
N LYS A 151 8.66 14.54 0.29
CA LYS A 151 9.10 15.77 0.95
C LYS A 151 8.19 16.10 2.12
N ASP A 152 8.76 16.58 3.21
CA ASP A 152 8.03 16.97 4.43
C ASP A 152 7.05 15.88 4.94
N GLY A 153 7.46 14.62 4.82
CA GLY A 153 6.70 13.44 5.24
C GLY A 153 5.56 13.03 4.31
N LYS A 154 5.48 13.60 3.11
CA LYS A 154 4.42 13.36 2.13
C LYS A 154 4.99 12.81 0.84
N ALA A 155 4.45 11.68 0.39
CA ALA A 155 4.70 11.17 -0.95
C ALA A 155 3.70 11.82 -1.93
N THR A 156 4.22 12.52 -2.93
CA THR A 156 3.43 13.21 -3.94
C THR A 156 3.83 12.68 -5.31
N ALA A 157 2.87 12.18 -6.08
CA ALA A 157 3.11 11.93 -7.50
C ALA A 157 3.18 13.28 -8.21
N ILE A 158 4.27 13.50 -8.93
CA ILE A 158 4.55 14.71 -9.69
C ILE A 158 3.88 14.63 -11.07
N GLY A 159 3.90 13.43 -11.67
CA GLY A 159 3.20 13.17 -12.92
C GLY A 159 3.31 11.71 -13.32
N GLN A 160 2.65 11.39 -14.43
CA GLN A 160 2.63 10.07 -15.02
C GLN A 160 2.96 10.10 -16.51
N PHE A 161 3.50 9.00 -17.01
CA PHE A 161 3.60 8.72 -18.43
C PHE A 161 3.37 7.24 -18.71
N ALA A 162 2.85 6.90 -19.89
CA ALA A 162 2.64 5.52 -20.27
C ALA A 162 3.96 4.86 -20.72
N ASP A 163 4.18 3.62 -20.28
CA ASP A 163 5.37 2.82 -20.62
C ASP A 163 5.40 2.47 -22.12
N ASP A 164 4.23 2.22 -22.72
CA ASP A 164 4.08 1.85 -24.13
C ASP A 164 4.10 3.04 -25.10
N ASP A 165 3.70 4.22 -24.63
CA ASP A 165 3.66 5.47 -25.39
C ASP A 165 3.96 6.65 -24.49
N ARG A 166 5.25 6.99 -24.37
CA ARG A 166 5.75 8.05 -23.50
C ARG A 166 5.26 9.46 -23.87
N SER A 167 4.55 9.64 -24.99
CA SER A 167 3.89 10.90 -25.30
C SER A 167 2.57 11.10 -24.54
N LYS A 168 1.99 10.03 -23.99
CA LYS A 168 0.81 10.10 -23.13
C LYS A 168 1.26 10.38 -21.71
N THR A 169 1.03 11.62 -21.27
CA THR A 169 1.45 12.08 -19.95
C THR A 169 0.30 12.71 -19.18
N SER A 170 0.49 12.85 -17.86
CA SER A 170 -0.38 13.60 -16.96
C SER A 170 0.43 14.21 -15.82
N GLY A 171 -0.15 15.19 -15.11
CA GLY A 171 0.55 15.99 -14.11
C GLY A 171 1.61 16.88 -14.74
N ASP A 172 2.75 17.03 -14.07
CA ASP A 172 3.81 17.96 -14.45
C ASP A 172 4.80 17.39 -15.49
N ILE A 173 4.57 16.17 -15.99
CA ILE A 173 5.42 15.55 -17.01
C ILE A 173 4.94 15.98 -18.40
N PRO A 174 5.75 16.73 -19.18
CA PRO A 174 5.33 17.20 -20.50
C PRO A 174 5.36 16.07 -21.53
N PRO A 175 4.48 16.06 -22.55
CA PRO A 175 4.37 14.96 -23.52
C PRO A 175 5.60 14.78 -24.43
N ASN A 176 6.50 15.75 -24.46
CA ASN A 176 7.76 15.73 -25.20
C ASN A 176 8.99 15.66 -24.28
N PHE A 177 8.82 15.24 -23.03
CA PHE A 177 9.94 15.06 -22.12
C PHE A 177 10.96 14.06 -22.69
N ILE A 178 12.22 14.27 -22.32
CA ILE A 178 13.31 13.35 -22.65
C ILE A 178 13.91 12.88 -21.33
N PHE A 179 13.70 11.61 -20.99
CA PHE A 179 14.06 11.03 -19.69
C PHE A 179 15.51 11.35 -19.27
N ASP A 180 16.47 11.27 -20.19
CA ASP A 180 17.89 11.47 -19.86
C ASP A 180 18.28 12.94 -19.59
N THR A 181 17.54 13.89 -20.17
CA THR A 181 17.92 15.32 -20.15
C THR A 181 16.96 16.20 -19.37
N ASP A 182 15.71 15.79 -19.20
CA ASP A 182 14.70 16.57 -18.48
C ASP A 182 15.06 16.70 -16.99
N PRO A 183 15.01 17.91 -16.40
CA PRO A 183 15.36 18.13 -14.99
C PRO A 183 14.54 17.29 -13.99
N LEU A 184 13.30 16.90 -14.34
CA LEU A 184 12.46 16.05 -13.46
C LEU A 184 13.12 14.70 -13.15
N PHE A 185 13.98 14.21 -14.05
CA PHE A 185 14.63 12.90 -13.95
C PHE A 185 16.14 13.03 -13.70
N GLU A 186 16.64 14.21 -13.32
CA GLU A 186 18.07 14.43 -13.08
C GLU A 186 18.67 13.43 -12.07
N SER A 187 17.88 13.04 -11.06
CA SER A 187 18.29 12.06 -10.06
C SER A 187 18.62 10.68 -10.64
N TYR A 188 18.06 10.33 -11.80
CA TYR A 188 18.23 9.03 -12.45
C TYR A 188 19.45 8.95 -13.38
N ARG A 189 20.16 10.06 -13.62
CA ARG A 189 21.30 10.10 -14.55
C ARG A 189 22.48 9.21 -14.15
N ASN A 190 22.64 8.94 -12.85
CA ASN A 190 23.77 8.16 -12.31
C ASN A 190 23.43 6.68 -12.05
N SER A 191 22.43 6.14 -12.75
CA SER A 191 21.84 4.80 -12.57
C SER A 191 20.75 4.73 -11.49
N ASN A 192 20.05 3.59 -11.49
CA ASN A 192 18.92 3.27 -10.63
C ASN A 192 18.96 1.80 -10.19
N VAL A 193 18.15 1.50 -9.18
CA VAL A 193 17.88 0.13 -8.75
C VAL A 193 16.39 -0.13 -8.92
N LEU A 194 16.07 -1.30 -9.46
CA LEU A 194 14.70 -1.74 -9.72
C LEU A 194 14.31 -2.79 -8.69
N PHE A 195 13.08 -2.72 -8.20
CA PHE A 195 12.47 -3.72 -7.34
C PHE A 195 11.08 -4.06 -7.89
N MET A 196 10.85 -5.32 -8.27
CA MET A 196 9.61 -5.74 -8.92
C MET A 196 9.09 -7.06 -8.35
N GLU A 197 7.77 -7.19 -8.23
CA GLU A 197 7.14 -8.48 -7.94
C GLU A 197 7.24 -9.39 -9.17
N ASN A 198 7.59 -10.65 -8.94
CA ASN A 198 7.52 -11.66 -9.98
C ASN A 198 6.05 -12.06 -10.20
N ARG A 199 5.73 -12.50 -11.42
CA ARG A 199 4.36 -12.93 -11.80
C ARG A 199 3.89 -14.19 -11.07
N ASP A 200 4.75 -14.82 -10.28
CA ASP A 200 4.42 -15.99 -9.48
C ASP A 200 3.64 -15.66 -8.19
N GLY A 201 3.52 -14.36 -7.84
CA GLY A 201 2.76 -13.89 -6.68
C GLY A 201 3.38 -14.23 -5.32
N GLY A 202 4.64 -14.65 -5.29
CA GLY A 202 5.32 -15.07 -4.06
C GLY A 202 6.80 -14.71 -3.97
N SER A 203 7.37 -14.16 -5.03
CA SER A 203 8.74 -13.68 -5.06
C SER A 203 8.86 -12.29 -5.69
N ALA A 204 9.98 -11.64 -5.44
CA ALA A 204 10.36 -10.38 -6.05
C ALA A 204 11.79 -10.47 -6.57
N LYS A 205 12.08 -9.63 -7.54
CA LYS A 205 13.42 -9.43 -8.09
C LYS A 205 13.91 -8.01 -7.85
N ALA A 206 15.18 -7.88 -7.49
CA ALA A 206 15.90 -6.62 -7.53
C ALA A 206 16.91 -6.64 -8.67
N ILE A 207 17.03 -5.53 -9.39
CA ILE A 207 18.01 -5.36 -10.46
C ILE A 207 18.82 -4.10 -10.20
N TYR A 208 20.14 -4.22 -10.19
CA TYR A 208 21.08 -3.13 -9.91
C TYR A 208 22.40 -3.37 -10.64
N ASP A 209 23.23 -2.35 -10.74
CA ASP A 209 24.61 -2.50 -11.22
C ASP A 209 25.55 -2.63 -10.00
N ASP A 210 26.44 -3.63 -10.03
CA ASP A 210 27.44 -3.80 -8.96
C ASP A 210 28.57 -2.76 -9.05
N GLU A 211 29.53 -2.84 -8.11
CA GLU A 211 30.69 -1.93 -8.06
C GLU A 211 31.55 -1.91 -9.33
N ASN A 212 31.43 -2.94 -10.18
CA ASN A 212 32.14 -3.04 -11.46
C ASN A 212 31.25 -2.63 -12.65
N GLY A 213 30.05 -2.11 -12.40
CA GLY A 213 29.07 -1.73 -13.42
C GLY A 213 28.39 -2.92 -14.10
N LYS A 214 28.48 -4.14 -13.52
CA LYS A 214 27.81 -5.31 -14.06
C LYS A 214 26.37 -5.36 -13.52
N ARG A 215 25.41 -5.54 -14.43
CA ARG A 215 24.00 -5.79 -14.10
C ARG A 215 23.86 -7.09 -13.29
N VAL A 216 23.29 -7.00 -12.10
CA VAL A 216 23.00 -8.12 -11.20
C VAL A 216 21.51 -8.22 -10.94
N GLU A 217 21.01 -9.46 -10.87
CA GLU A 217 19.65 -9.78 -10.46
C GLU A 217 19.66 -10.57 -9.15
N LEU A 218 18.86 -10.15 -8.18
CA LEU A 218 18.65 -10.83 -6.90
C LEU A 218 17.17 -11.24 -6.80
N ASN A 219 16.88 -12.50 -6.51
CA ASN A 219 15.51 -12.98 -6.28
C ASN A 219 15.31 -13.33 -4.81
N THR A 220 14.17 -12.93 -4.24
CA THR A 220 13.80 -13.25 -2.87
C THR A 220 12.33 -13.59 -2.72
N LYS A 221 11.98 -14.32 -1.66
CA LYS A 221 10.59 -14.59 -1.31
C LYS A 221 9.97 -13.39 -0.63
N VAL A 222 8.76 -13.03 -1.05
CA VAL A 222 7.98 -11.93 -0.46
C VAL A 222 7.01 -12.51 0.55
N LYS A 223 7.05 -12.04 1.81
CA LYS A 223 6.06 -12.42 2.83
C LYS A 223 5.07 -11.29 3.09
N ILE A 224 5.57 -10.06 3.10
CA ILE A 224 4.77 -8.84 3.18
C ILE A 224 5.15 -7.92 2.03
N TYR A 225 4.24 -7.01 1.65
CA TYR A 225 4.43 -6.14 0.49
C TYR A 225 5.79 -5.40 0.48
N SER A 226 6.24 -4.89 1.63
CA SER A 226 7.51 -4.18 1.74
C SER A 226 8.75 -5.04 1.47
N ASP A 227 8.63 -6.37 1.47
CA ASP A 227 9.74 -7.28 1.14
C ASP A 227 10.15 -7.19 -0.34
N ILE A 228 9.35 -6.55 -1.20
CA ILE A 228 9.76 -6.18 -2.56
C ILE A 228 11.06 -5.38 -2.55
N ILE A 229 11.29 -4.54 -1.52
CA ILE A 229 12.52 -3.80 -1.32
C ILE A 229 13.56 -4.70 -0.64
N GLN A 230 14.42 -5.26 -1.48
CA GLN A 230 15.44 -6.22 -1.08
C GLN A 230 16.68 -5.51 -0.55
N LYS A 231 17.41 -6.19 0.35
CA LYS A 231 18.73 -5.73 0.75
C LYS A 231 19.68 -5.96 -0.42
N LEU A 232 20.32 -4.89 -0.87
CA LEU A 232 21.38 -4.97 -1.88
C LEU A 232 22.74 -5.10 -1.16
N PRO A 233 23.74 -5.72 -1.81
CA PRO A 233 25.10 -5.81 -1.26
C PRO A 233 25.74 -4.46 -1.00
#